data_AF-A0A928RF38-F1
#
_entry.id   AF-A0A928RF38-F1
#
_cell.length_a   1.000
_cell.length_b   1.000
_cell.length_c   1.000
_cell.angle_alpha   90.00
_cell.angle_beta   90.00
_cell.angle_gamma   90.00
#
_symmetry.space_group_name_H-M   'P 1'
#
loop_
_entity.id
_entity.type
_entity.pdbx_description
1 polymer ?
#
loop_
_entity_poly.entity_id
_entity_poly.type
_entity_poly.pdbx_seq_one_letter_code
_entity_poly.pdbx_strand_id
1 'polypeptide(L)'
;MITVGNNVIKNQKNFWNGCVFHPTDAVEDSWGRRILDRISKDKAINMVRVYAMFEDIVYYDDEGEVAYDFRVSDLRLDYLVEKGFDIMIAYGMIPEILASDKNELSNVSKNATRYKGKMLYTSKPNDIGLWEEICYEYTKHIVERYGEDVVSKWHLHCYNEPDIGPFFMREMEEDGAEARTKVRVREYL
;
A
#
# COMPACT_ATOMS: atom_id res chain seq x y z
N MET A 1 27.33 -8.26 -12.74
CA MET A 1 28.40 -8.41 -11.72
C MET A 1 28.90 -7.02 -11.37
N ILE A 2 29.03 -6.71 -10.08
CA ILE A 2 29.63 -5.46 -9.59
C ILE A 2 30.98 -5.83 -8.96
N THR A 3 32.06 -5.19 -9.44
CA THR A 3 33.45 -5.45 -9.02
C THR A 3 34.10 -4.16 -8.56
N VAL A 4 34.89 -4.24 -7.47
CA VAL A 4 35.77 -3.16 -7.02
C VAL A 4 37.20 -3.71 -6.98
N GLY A 5 38.05 -3.19 -7.86
CA GLY A 5 39.32 -3.83 -8.17
C GLY A 5 39.10 -5.25 -8.71
N ASN A 6 39.82 -6.24 -8.16
CA ASN A 6 39.67 -7.65 -8.53
C ASN A 6 38.61 -8.40 -7.69
N ASN A 7 37.96 -7.72 -6.74
CA ASN A 7 36.97 -8.35 -5.87
C ASN A 7 35.57 -8.21 -6.46
N VAL A 8 34.89 -9.35 -6.64
CA VAL A 8 33.46 -9.37 -6.95
C VAL A 8 32.71 -9.07 -5.66
N ILE A 9 32.13 -7.87 -5.57
CA ILE A 9 31.38 -7.44 -4.38
C ILE A 9 29.90 -7.79 -4.45
N LYS A 10 29.34 -7.95 -5.67
CA LYS A 10 27.96 -8.41 -5.86
C LYS A 10 27.80 -9.13 -7.17
N ASN A 11 27.28 -10.35 -7.11
CA ASN A 11 26.90 -11.06 -8.33
C ASN A 11 25.45 -10.72 -8.71
N GLN A 12 25.25 -9.55 -9.32
CA GLN A 12 23.96 -9.18 -9.91
C GLN A 12 23.80 -9.90 -11.26
N LYS A 13 23.06 -11.01 -11.28
CA LYS A 13 22.47 -11.59 -12.49
C LYS A 13 21.13 -10.91 -12.75
N ASN A 14 20.81 -10.66 -14.02
CA ASN A 14 19.56 -10.02 -14.46
C ASN A 14 19.26 -8.74 -13.68
N PHE A 15 19.96 -7.65 -13.99
CA PHE A 15 19.82 -6.39 -13.25
C PHE A 15 18.37 -5.88 -13.20
N TRP A 16 17.57 -6.21 -14.21
CA TRP A 16 16.14 -5.88 -14.31
C TRP A 16 15.26 -6.57 -13.27
N ASN A 17 15.74 -7.62 -12.58
CA ASN A 17 14.98 -8.26 -11.49
C ASN A 17 14.68 -7.30 -10.33
N GLY A 18 15.48 -6.23 -10.19
CA GLY A 18 15.26 -5.16 -9.22
C GLY A 18 14.24 -4.11 -9.64
N CYS A 19 13.63 -4.23 -10.83
CA CYS A 19 12.48 -3.40 -11.19
C CYS A 19 11.32 -3.68 -10.21
N VAL A 20 10.46 -2.68 -10.03
CA VAL A 20 9.23 -2.82 -9.24
C VAL A 20 8.05 -2.90 -10.21
N PHE A 21 7.26 -3.97 -10.11
CA PHE A 21 6.03 -4.11 -10.88
C PHE A 21 4.84 -3.67 -10.03
N HIS A 22 3.88 -2.95 -10.61
CA HIS A 22 2.78 -2.35 -9.84
C HIS A 22 1.39 -2.92 -10.23
N PRO A 23 1.01 -4.11 -9.73
CA PRO A 23 -0.17 -4.82 -10.21
C PRO A 23 -1.46 -4.49 -9.46
N THR A 24 -1.46 -3.55 -8.50
CA THR A 24 -2.50 -3.37 -7.46
C THR A 24 -3.88 -3.97 -7.77
N ASP A 25 -4.65 -3.36 -8.69
CA ASP A 25 -6.00 -3.87 -8.99
C ASP A 25 -6.02 -5.16 -9.83
N ALA A 26 -5.03 -5.32 -10.70
CA ALA A 26 -4.95 -6.43 -11.65
C ALA A 26 -4.70 -7.79 -10.97
N VAL A 27 -4.18 -7.79 -9.73
CA VAL A 27 -4.02 -9.02 -8.90
C VAL A 27 -5.33 -9.76 -8.72
N GLU A 28 -6.45 -9.04 -8.69
CA GLU A 28 -7.78 -9.61 -8.49
C GLU A 28 -8.34 -10.28 -9.74
N ASP A 29 -7.78 -9.98 -10.93
CA ASP A 29 -8.32 -10.44 -12.21
C ASP A 29 -7.48 -11.55 -12.82
N SER A 30 -8.14 -12.47 -13.53
CA SER A 30 -7.45 -13.59 -14.18
C SER A 30 -6.37 -13.14 -15.17
N TRP A 31 -6.55 -11.99 -15.83
CA TRP A 31 -5.57 -11.47 -16.79
C TRP A 31 -4.31 -10.93 -16.12
N GLY A 32 -4.45 -10.23 -14.99
CA GLY A 32 -3.30 -9.73 -14.23
C GLY A 32 -2.56 -10.88 -13.54
N ARG A 33 -3.31 -11.85 -13.00
CA ARG A 33 -2.76 -13.10 -12.45
C ARG A 33 -1.91 -13.86 -13.47
N ARG A 34 -2.34 -13.97 -14.73
CA ARG A 34 -1.53 -14.59 -15.81
C ARG A 34 -0.18 -13.88 -16.04
N ILE A 35 -0.16 -12.55 -15.93
CA ILE A 35 1.09 -11.77 -16.05
C ILE A 35 2.00 -12.07 -14.86
N LEU A 36 1.44 -12.02 -13.64
CA LEU A 36 2.18 -12.31 -12.40
C LEU A 36 2.72 -13.76 -12.36
N ASP A 37 1.92 -14.73 -12.82
CA ASP A 37 2.36 -16.12 -12.96
C ASP A 37 3.57 -16.24 -13.87
N ARG A 38 3.56 -15.51 -14.99
CA ARG A 38 4.68 -15.50 -15.92
C ARG A 38 5.92 -14.86 -15.31
N ILE A 39 5.76 -13.71 -14.64
CA ILE A 39 6.85 -13.02 -13.96
C ILE A 39 7.48 -13.92 -12.90
N SER A 40 6.66 -14.55 -12.05
CA SER A 40 7.11 -15.46 -10.99
C SER A 40 7.84 -16.68 -11.57
N LYS A 41 7.23 -17.35 -12.57
CA LYS A 41 7.83 -18.52 -13.23
C LYS A 41 9.20 -18.23 -13.85
N ASP A 42 9.31 -17.10 -14.55
CA ASP A 42 10.54 -16.71 -15.24
C ASP A 42 11.54 -16.03 -14.29
N LYS A 43 11.14 -15.73 -13.04
CA LYS A 43 11.87 -14.91 -12.07
C LYS A 43 12.33 -13.59 -12.72
N ALA A 44 11.44 -12.96 -13.47
CA ALA A 44 11.76 -11.78 -14.26
C ALA A 44 11.82 -10.51 -13.40
N ILE A 45 10.98 -10.43 -12.37
CA ILE A 45 10.91 -9.34 -11.39
C ILE A 45 10.74 -9.97 -10.02
N ASN A 46 11.44 -9.45 -9.02
CA ASN A 46 11.34 -9.96 -7.65
C ASN A 46 10.30 -9.19 -6.83
N MET A 47 10.14 -7.88 -7.07
CA MET A 47 9.35 -7.00 -6.21
C MET A 47 8.08 -6.50 -6.89
N VAL A 48 6.97 -6.56 -6.13
CA VAL A 48 5.72 -5.91 -6.49
C VAL A 48 5.43 -4.76 -5.53
N ARG A 49 4.88 -3.67 -6.06
CA ARG A 49 4.31 -2.57 -5.27
C ARG A 49 2.79 -2.57 -5.42
N VAL A 50 2.10 -2.55 -4.29
CA VAL A 50 0.65 -2.45 -4.22
C VAL A 50 0.20 -1.34 -3.29
N TYR A 51 -1.00 -0.81 -3.51
CA TYR A 51 -1.68 0.02 -2.53
C TYR A 51 -2.38 -0.87 -1.50
N ALA A 52 -2.42 -0.44 -0.25
CA ALA A 52 -3.23 -1.08 0.78
C ALA A 52 -4.73 -1.04 0.41
N MET A 53 -5.16 0.03 -0.27
CA MET A 53 -6.54 0.26 -0.70
C MET A 53 -7.50 0.27 0.49
N PHE A 54 -7.27 1.21 1.41
CA PHE A 54 -8.10 1.33 2.62
C PHE A 54 -9.58 1.58 2.30
N GLU A 55 -9.91 2.10 1.12
CA GLU A 55 -11.29 2.21 0.64
C GLU A 55 -12.02 0.86 0.52
N ASP A 56 -11.30 -0.25 0.41
CA ASP A 56 -11.86 -1.60 0.40
C ASP A 56 -11.86 -2.27 1.79
N ILE A 57 -11.25 -1.63 2.79
CA ILE A 57 -10.95 -2.24 4.09
C ILE A 57 -11.73 -1.56 5.21
N VAL A 58 -11.71 -0.23 5.26
CA VAL A 58 -12.18 0.52 6.44
C VAL A 58 -13.48 1.24 6.13
N TYR A 59 -14.48 1.04 6.98
CA TYR A 59 -15.83 1.59 6.82
C TYR A 59 -16.46 1.86 8.19
N TYR A 60 -17.57 2.61 8.21
CA TYR A 60 -18.43 2.69 9.40
C TYR A 60 -19.45 1.56 9.34
N ASP A 61 -19.57 0.78 10.41
CA ASP A 61 -20.60 -0.23 10.53
C ASP A 61 -22.00 0.37 10.78
N ASP A 62 -23.01 -0.50 10.97
CA ASP A 62 -24.40 -0.08 11.19
C ASP A 62 -24.60 0.67 12.52
N GLU A 63 -23.65 0.58 13.46
CA GLU A 63 -23.64 1.29 14.74
C GLU A 63 -22.88 2.63 14.66
N GLY A 64 -22.20 2.88 13.54
CA GLY A 64 -21.39 4.08 13.32
C GLY A 64 -19.97 3.96 13.84
N GLU A 65 -19.52 2.75 14.19
CA GLU A 65 -18.17 2.47 14.67
C GLU A 65 -17.25 2.10 13.51
N VAL A 66 -15.94 2.35 13.67
CA VAL A 66 -14.95 2.02 12.65
C VAL A 66 -14.76 0.50 12.62
N ALA A 67 -15.00 -0.11 11.46
CA ALA A 67 -14.85 -1.53 11.20
C ALA A 67 -13.88 -1.82 10.05
N TYR A 68 -13.32 -3.03 10.05
CA TYR A 68 -12.30 -3.48 9.11
C TYR A 68 -12.71 -4.79 8.42
N ASP A 69 -12.65 -4.82 7.10
CA ASP A 69 -12.80 -6.03 6.28
C ASP A 69 -11.54 -6.28 5.44
N PHE A 70 -10.71 -7.22 5.91
CA PHE A 70 -9.46 -7.53 5.24
C PHE A 70 -9.59 -8.56 4.10
N ARG A 71 -10.78 -9.11 3.80
CA ARG A 71 -10.93 -10.24 2.88
C ARG A 71 -10.34 -9.99 1.49
N VAL A 72 -10.56 -8.79 0.94
CA VAL A 72 -10.04 -8.44 -0.40
C VAL A 72 -8.54 -8.15 -0.34
N SER A 73 -8.05 -7.53 0.74
CA SER A 73 -6.62 -7.34 0.98
C SER A 73 -5.89 -8.67 1.06
N ASP A 74 -6.41 -9.61 1.85
CA ASP A 74 -5.88 -10.96 2.03
C ASP A 74 -5.82 -11.71 0.71
N LEU A 75 -6.89 -11.65 -0.09
CA LEU A 75 -6.92 -12.27 -1.41
C LEU A 75 -5.80 -11.76 -2.34
N ARG A 76 -5.45 -10.47 -2.26
CA ARG A 76 -4.37 -9.88 -3.05
C ARG A 76 -3.00 -10.32 -2.53
N LEU A 77 -2.78 -10.14 -1.22
CA LEU A 77 -1.49 -10.38 -0.60
C LEU A 77 -1.15 -11.86 -0.57
N ASP A 78 -2.11 -12.74 -0.26
CA ASP A 78 -1.92 -14.20 -0.31
C ASP A 78 -1.41 -14.65 -1.67
N TYR A 79 -2.04 -14.14 -2.75
CA TYR A 79 -1.64 -14.46 -4.10
C TYR A 79 -0.20 -14.02 -4.39
N LEU A 80 0.19 -12.82 -3.97
CA LEU A 80 1.54 -12.31 -4.20
C LEU A 80 2.59 -13.06 -3.38
N VAL A 81 2.29 -13.36 -2.12
CA VAL A 81 3.14 -14.15 -1.21
C VAL A 81 3.32 -15.57 -1.75
N GLU A 82 2.25 -16.24 -2.19
CA GLU A 82 2.28 -17.58 -2.78
C GLU A 82 3.21 -17.64 -4.02
N LYS A 83 3.25 -16.55 -4.80
CA LYS A 83 4.11 -16.43 -6.00
C LYS A 83 5.55 -16.04 -5.69
N GLY A 84 5.89 -15.84 -4.42
CA GLY A 84 7.24 -15.57 -3.94
C GLY A 84 7.74 -14.17 -4.30
N PHE A 85 6.84 -13.19 -4.41
CA PHE A 85 7.23 -11.80 -4.60
C PHE A 85 7.68 -11.15 -3.27
N ASP A 86 8.69 -10.29 -3.35
CA ASP A 86 8.94 -9.29 -2.32
C ASP A 86 7.86 -8.20 -2.43
N ILE A 87 7.24 -7.84 -1.31
CA ILE A 87 6.09 -6.93 -1.32
C ILE A 87 6.48 -5.54 -0.79
N MET A 88 6.13 -4.52 -1.56
CA MET A 88 6.10 -3.13 -1.13
C MET A 88 4.63 -2.68 -1.04
N ILE A 89 4.21 -2.21 0.12
CA ILE A 89 2.85 -1.72 0.36
C ILE A 89 2.90 -0.21 0.55
N ALA A 90 2.17 0.52 -0.28
CA ALA A 90 1.89 1.94 -0.08
C ALA A 90 0.58 2.10 0.71
N TYR A 91 0.68 2.73 1.88
CA TYR A 91 -0.45 3.01 2.76
C TYR A 91 -1.20 4.20 2.18
N GLY A 92 -2.30 3.90 1.49
CA GLY A 92 -3.10 4.85 0.74
C GLY A 92 -4.13 4.12 -0.14
N MET A 93 -5.07 4.85 -0.75
CA MET A 93 -5.31 6.30 -0.60
C MET A 93 -6.15 6.60 0.66
N ILE A 94 -6.69 7.82 0.78
CA ILE A 94 -7.57 8.19 1.89
C ILE A 94 -8.93 7.48 1.72
N PRO A 95 -9.37 6.66 2.69
CA PRO A 95 -10.70 6.03 2.64
C PRO A 95 -11.79 7.09 2.86
N GLU A 96 -13.01 6.80 2.40
CA GLU A 96 -14.13 7.74 2.48
C GLU A 96 -14.39 8.25 3.90
N ILE A 97 -14.24 7.38 4.91
CA ILE A 97 -14.48 7.72 6.32
C ILE A 97 -13.53 8.81 6.84
N LEU A 98 -12.37 8.96 6.21
CA LEU A 98 -11.35 9.96 6.56
C LEU A 98 -11.35 11.17 5.63
N ALA A 99 -12.04 11.14 4.50
CA ALA A 99 -12.04 12.27 3.56
C ALA A 99 -12.66 13.52 4.22
N SER A 100 -11.87 14.60 4.38
CA SER A 100 -12.40 15.87 4.94
C SER A 100 -13.42 16.54 4.02
N ASP A 101 -13.30 16.33 2.72
CA ASP A 101 -14.33 16.65 1.74
C ASP A 101 -14.54 15.45 0.80
N LYS A 102 -15.74 14.87 0.86
CA LYS A 102 -16.14 13.73 0.02
C LYS A 102 -16.38 14.11 -1.45
N ASN A 103 -16.46 15.40 -1.78
CA ASN A 103 -16.54 15.88 -3.15
C ASN A 103 -15.16 16.04 -3.81
N GLU A 104 -14.09 16.06 -3.01
CA GLU A 104 -12.71 16.09 -3.49
C GLU A 104 -12.24 14.70 -3.91
N LEU A 105 -12.59 14.35 -5.14
CA LEU A 105 -12.22 13.11 -5.79
C LEU A 105 -11.14 13.33 -6.85
N SER A 106 -10.35 12.29 -7.09
CA SER A 106 -9.46 12.22 -8.25
C SER A 106 -10.25 12.33 -9.57
N ASN A 107 -9.59 12.78 -10.63
CA ASN A 107 -10.24 12.89 -11.95
C ASN A 107 -10.75 11.54 -12.49
N VAL A 108 -10.07 10.43 -12.17
CA VAL A 108 -10.50 9.10 -12.61
C VAL A 108 -11.75 8.64 -11.86
N SER A 109 -11.92 9.02 -10.59
CA SER A 109 -13.15 8.75 -9.84
C SER A 109 -14.29 9.68 -10.28
N LYS A 110 -14.04 10.98 -10.48
CA LYS A 110 -15.04 11.94 -10.99
C LYS A 110 -15.64 11.53 -12.32
N ASN A 111 -14.83 10.99 -13.22
CA ASN A 111 -15.27 10.55 -14.54
C ASN A 111 -15.76 9.09 -14.55
N ALA A 112 -15.85 8.41 -13.40
CA ALA A 112 -16.18 6.99 -13.28
C ALA A 112 -15.32 6.08 -14.18
N THR A 113 -14.07 6.48 -14.45
CA THR A 113 -13.11 5.73 -15.28
C THR A 113 -12.10 4.95 -14.46
N ARG A 114 -12.12 5.09 -13.13
CA ARG A 114 -11.29 4.27 -12.25
C ARG A 114 -11.70 2.81 -12.39
N TYR A 115 -10.69 1.97 -12.60
CA TYR A 115 -10.87 0.53 -12.69
C TYR A 115 -11.65 -0.02 -11.48
N LYS A 116 -12.62 -0.91 -11.74
CA LYS A 116 -13.59 -1.46 -10.78
C LYS A 116 -14.46 -0.45 -10.02
N GLY A 117 -14.51 0.81 -10.48
CA GLY A 117 -15.37 1.83 -9.89
C GLY A 117 -14.93 2.29 -8.50
N LYS A 118 -13.70 1.98 -8.08
CA LYS A 118 -13.18 2.40 -6.77
C LYS A 118 -13.06 3.92 -6.69
N MET A 119 -13.37 4.45 -5.52
CA MET A 119 -13.34 5.89 -5.26
C MET A 119 -12.00 6.27 -4.62
N LEU A 120 -11.37 7.31 -5.17
CA LEU A 120 -10.13 7.87 -4.66
C LEU A 120 -10.41 9.30 -4.20
N TYR A 121 -10.42 9.48 -2.89
CA TYR A 121 -10.52 10.78 -2.24
C TYR A 121 -9.14 11.42 -2.18
N THR A 122 -9.08 12.71 -2.50
CA THR A 122 -7.85 13.51 -2.56
C THR A 122 -7.81 14.61 -1.50
N SER A 123 -8.90 14.77 -0.73
CA SER A 123 -8.90 15.63 0.45
C SER A 123 -7.98 15.05 1.54
N LYS A 124 -7.51 15.91 2.43
CA LYS A 124 -6.74 15.49 3.61
C LYS A 124 -7.60 14.62 4.54
N PRO A 125 -6.98 13.77 5.37
CA PRO A 125 -7.71 13.10 6.45
C PRO A 125 -8.33 14.14 7.41
N ASN A 126 -9.59 13.95 7.79
CA ASN A 126 -10.29 14.76 8.81
C ASN A 126 -9.86 14.43 10.24
N ASP A 127 -9.29 13.24 10.44
CA ASP A 127 -8.80 12.74 11.72
C ASP A 127 -7.47 11.98 11.51
N ILE A 128 -6.37 12.63 11.90
CA ILE A 128 -5.02 12.05 11.81
C ILE A 128 -4.84 10.90 12.82
N GLY A 129 -5.53 10.93 13.97
CA GLY A 129 -5.47 9.87 14.96
C GLY A 129 -6.12 8.59 14.44
N LEU A 130 -7.26 8.71 13.75
CA LEU A 130 -7.88 7.59 13.07
C LEU A 130 -7.04 7.08 11.88
N TRP A 131 -6.36 7.96 11.14
CA TRP A 131 -5.38 7.52 10.13
C TRP A 131 -4.24 6.68 10.73
N GLU A 132 -3.70 7.10 11.88
CA GLU A 132 -2.69 6.34 12.62
C GLU A 132 -3.23 4.96 13.04
N GLU A 133 -4.45 4.90 13.59
CA GLU A 133 -5.09 3.65 14.01
C GLU A 133 -5.34 2.70 12.83
N ILE A 134 -5.77 3.21 11.67
CA ILE A 134 -5.94 2.40 10.45
C ILE A 134 -4.62 1.81 9.97
N CYS A 135 -3.55 2.62 9.96
CA CYS A 135 -2.23 2.14 9.60
C CYS A 135 -1.76 1.06 10.59
N TYR A 136 -2.00 1.26 11.88
CA TYR A 136 -1.66 0.31 12.94
C TYR A 136 -2.41 -1.01 12.79
N GLU A 137 -3.75 -0.98 12.72
CA GLU A 137 -4.57 -2.19 12.63
C GLU A 137 -4.31 -2.96 11.33
N TYR A 138 -4.07 -2.27 10.21
CA TYR A 138 -3.64 -2.93 8.97
C TYR A 138 -2.27 -3.61 9.11
N THR A 139 -1.29 -2.92 9.71
CA THR A 139 0.06 -3.49 9.94
C THR A 139 -0.01 -4.70 10.85
N LYS A 140 -0.77 -4.59 11.95
CA LYS A 140 -1.00 -5.68 12.90
C LYS A 140 -1.65 -6.88 12.21
N HIS A 141 -2.70 -6.67 11.43
CA HIS A 141 -3.37 -7.73 10.67
C HIS A 141 -2.41 -8.47 9.72
N ILE A 142 -1.60 -7.76 8.93
CA ILE A 142 -0.65 -8.43 8.03
C ILE A 142 0.45 -9.17 8.79
N VAL A 143 0.91 -8.67 9.94
CA VAL A 143 1.88 -9.36 10.80
C VAL A 143 1.27 -10.62 11.41
N GLU A 144 0.04 -10.55 11.91
CA GLU A 144 -0.68 -11.71 12.44
C GLU A 144 -0.91 -12.78 11.36
N ARG A 145 -1.22 -12.36 10.12
CA ARG A 145 -1.48 -13.27 9.00
C ARG A 145 -0.24 -13.94 8.43
N TYR A 146 0.84 -13.18 8.21
CA TYR A 146 2.03 -13.66 7.48
C TYR A 146 3.25 -13.92 8.38
N GLY A 147 3.22 -13.45 9.63
CA GLY A 147 4.32 -13.58 10.59
C GLY A 147 5.37 -12.47 10.45
N GLU A 148 5.98 -12.11 11.58
CA GLU A 148 7.00 -11.06 11.67
C GLU A 148 8.19 -11.30 10.74
N ASP A 149 8.67 -12.55 10.65
CA ASP A 149 9.80 -12.92 9.77
C ASP A 149 9.54 -12.66 8.29
N VAL A 150 8.27 -12.67 7.87
CA VAL A 150 7.87 -12.39 6.49
C VAL A 150 7.68 -10.89 6.31
N VAL A 151 6.88 -10.27 7.18
CA VAL A 151 6.49 -8.86 7.04
C VAL A 151 7.67 -7.90 7.29
N SER A 152 8.62 -8.25 8.16
CA SER A 152 9.83 -7.45 8.40
C SER A 152 10.73 -7.28 7.17
N LYS A 153 10.55 -8.12 6.15
CA LYS A 153 11.25 -8.01 4.86
C LYS A 153 10.52 -7.12 3.84
N TRP A 154 9.29 -6.73 4.13
CA TRP A 154 8.48 -5.90 3.23
C TRP A 154 8.86 -4.42 3.35
N HIS A 155 8.54 -3.65 2.32
CA HIS A 155 8.69 -2.19 2.35
C HIS A 155 7.33 -1.53 2.57
N LEU A 156 7.15 -0.89 3.73
CA LEU A 156 5.92 -0.15 4.05
C LEU A 156 6.14 1.34 3.76
N HIS A 157 5.48 1.86 2.74
CA HIS A 157 5.61 3.24 2.28
C HIS A 157 4.42 4.08 2.75
N CYS A 158 4.73 5.28 3.24
CA CYS A 158 3.72 6.30 3.50
C CYS A 158 3.28 6.91 2.16
N TYR A 159 2.06 6.56 1.73
CA TYR A 159 1.36 7.24 0.65
C TYR A 159 2.01 7.16 -0.76
N ASN A 160 1.43 7.89 -1.73
CA ASN A 160 1.90 7.99 -3.11
C ASN A 160 2.07 9.44 -3.56
N GLU A 161 3.27 9.78 -4.04
CA GLU A 161 3.57 11.07 -4.71
C GLU A 161 2.87 12.26 -4.04
N PRO A 162 3.09 12.46 -2.72
CA PRO A 162 2.34 13.44 -1.94
C PRO A 162 2.63 14.88 -2.37
N ASP A 163 3.56 15.10 -3.31
CA ASP A 163 3.94 16.37 -3.93
C ASP A 163 3.16 16.70 -5.22
N ILE A 164 2.41 15.75 -5.77
CA ILE A 164 1.69 15.91 -7.04
C ILE A 164 0.21 16.24 -6.78
N GLY A 165 -0.26 17.39 -7.25
CA GLY A 165 -1.62 17.94 -6.98
C GLY A 165 -2.78 16.93 -6.96
N PRO A 166 -2.95 16.05 -7.97
CA PRO A 166 -3.97 14.99 -7.97
C PRO A 166 -3.89 13.93 -6.87
N PHE A 167 -2.74 13.79 -6.21
CA PHE A 167 -2.51 12.90 -5.07
C PHE A 167 -2.23 13.69 -3.77
N PHE A 168 -2.02 14.99 -3.89
CA PHE A 168 -1.58 15.90 -2.84
C PHE A 168 -2.59 15.99 -1.68
N MET A 169 -2.12 15.82 -0.44
CA MET A 169 -2.85 16.19 0.77
C MET A 169 -2.76 17.71 0.92
N ARG A 170 -3.73 18.44 0.36
CA ARG A 170 -3.56 19.85 -0.03
C ARG A 170 -3.26 20.87 1.05
N GLU A 171 -3.44 20.50 2.32
CA GLU A 171 -3.35 21.43 3.44
C GLU A 171 -2.91 20.72 4.73
N MET A 172 -1.77 20.05 4.70
CA MET A 172 -0.98 19.96 5.92
C MET A 172 -0.21 21.29 5.98
N GLU A 173 -0.80 22.34 6.55
CA GLU A 173 -0.05 23.55 6.88
C GLU A 173 1.17 23.12 7.72
N GLU A 174 2.31 23.80 7.54
CA GLU A 174 3.36 23.83 8.56
C GLU A 174 2.78 24.54 9.80
N ASP A 175 1.84 23.90 10.48
CA ASP A 175 1.58 24.25 11.86
C ASP A 175 2.91 24.06 12.56
N GLY A 176 3.49 25.16 13.04
CA GLY A 176 4.78 25.24 13.74
C GLY A 176 4.87 24.42 15.03
N ALA A 177 4.05 23.38 15.17
CA ALA A 177 4.27 22.28 16.08
C ALA A 177 5.41 21.42 15.53
N GLU A 178 6.38 21.13 16.39
CA GLU A 178 7.17 19.92 16.28
C GLU A 178 6.22 18.71 16.28
N ALA A 179 5.57 18.41 15.15
CA ALA A 179 4.79 17.21 14.95
C ALA A 179 5.77 16.06 14.77
N ARG A 180 6.46 15.72 15.86
CA ARG A 180 7.08 14.41 16.00
C ARG A 180 5.91 13.44 15.89
N THR A 181 5.85 12.67 14.80
CA THR A 181 5.04 11.46 14.75
C THR A 181 5.29 10.74 16.08
N LYS A 182 4.31 10.77 16.99
CA LYS A 182 4.38 9.97 18.20
C LYS A 182 4.08 8.57 17.73
N VAL A 183 5.08 7.91 17.15
CA VAL A 183 5.04 6.46 16.97
C VAL A 183 4.90 5.92 18.37
N ARG A 184 3.67 5.57 18.77
CA ARG A 184 3.45 4.77 19.95
C ARG A 184 4.01 3.41 19.60
N VAL A 185 5.27 3.18 19.97
CA VAL A 185 5.80 1.83 20.10
C VAL A 185 5.03 1.22 21.27
N ARG A 186 3.84 0.67 21.01
CA ARG A 186 3.25 -0.28 21.94
C ARG A 186 4.26 -1.42 22.01
N GLU A 187 4.81 -1.67 23.19
CA GLU A 187 5.75 -2.78 23.37
C GLU A 187 5.08 -4.06 22.88
N TYR A 188 5.72 -4.70 21.90
CA TYR A 188 5.26 -5.91 21.25
C TYR A 188 5.60 -7.09 22.16
N LEU A 189 4.59 -7.84 22.63
CA LEU A 189 4.71 -9.16 23.22
C LEU A 189 3.62 -10.08 22.65
#